data_AF-A0AAU7T6C7-F1
#
_entry.id   AF-A0AAU7T6C7-F1
#
_cell.length_a   1.000
_cell.length_b   1.000
_cell.length_c   1.000
_cell.angle_alpha   90.00
_cell.angle_beta   90.00
_cell.angle_gamma   90.00
#
_symmetry.space_group_name_H-M   'P 1'
#
loop_
_entity.id
_entity.type
_entity.pdbx_description
1 polymer ?
#
loop_
_entity_poly.entity_id
_entity_poly.type
_entity_poly.pdbx_seq_one_letter_code
_entity_poly.pdbx_strand_id
1 'polypeptide(L)'
;MTLLGSHEGCSADWLYARIGLTQSGTVRLLDRLERLGYVDRTRRGRVLELRLTPQGRDLLSAWTSARDAASNDVLDALTADERRQLTELLSTALRRTSRVREVADATCRFCDWPACSACPVDESVGASP
;
A
#
# COMPACT_ATOMS: atom_id res chain seq x y z
N MET A 1 3.60 5.51 -2.55
CA MET A 1 4.21 5.75 -1.24
C MET A 1 3.97 4.57 -0.30
N THR A 2 2.72 4.18 -0.04
CA THR A 2 2.37 3.04 0.84
C THR A 2 3.15 1.76 0.52
N LEU A 3 3.17 1.31 -0.73
CA LEU A 3 3.92 0.12 -1.15
C LEU A 3 5.45 0.25 -0.91
N LEU A 4 6.02 1.45 -1.09
CA LEU A 4 7.44 1.69 -0.82
C LEU A 4 7.75 1.67 0.67
N GLY A 5 6.82 2.14 1.50
CA GLY A 5 6.94 2.15 2.96
C GLY A 5 6.80 0.76 3.57
N SER A 6 5.95 -0.10 3.02
CA SER A 6 5.77 -1.48 3.50
C SER A 6 6.77 -2.47 2.89
N HIS A 7 7.46 -2.11 1.80
CA HIS A 7 8.43 -2.97 1.11
C HIS A 7 9.71 -2.19 0.81
N GLU A 8 10.46 -1.87 1.86
CA GLU A 8 11.73 -1.17 1.71
C GLU A 8 12.74 -1.94 0.85
N GLY A 9 13.37 -1.24 -0.08
CA GLY A 9 14.35 -1.85 -0.99
C GLY A 9 13.72 -2.61 -2.15
N CYS A 10 12.39 -2.56 -2.33
CA CYS A 10 11.75 -3.15 -3.50
C CYS A 10 12.31 -2.57 -4.82
N SER A 11 12.23 -3.36 -5.90
CA SER A 11 12.71 -2.94 -7.20
C SER A 11 11.69 -2.07 -7.94
N ALA A 12 12.16 -1.27 -8.89
CA ALA A 12 11.27 -0.53 -9.79
C ALA A 12 10.33 -1.44 -10.60
N ASP A 13 10.78 -2.63 -11.00
CA ASP A 13 9.96 -3.62 -11.71
C ASP A 13 8.87 -4.20 -10.80
N TRP A 14 9.22 -4.49 -9.54
CA TRP A 14 8.25 -4.95 -8.54
C TRP A 14 7.14 -3.92 -8.33
N LEU A 15 7.52 -2.64 -8.23
CA LEU A 15 6.57 -1.54 -8.07
C LEU A 15 5.70 -1.35 -9.32
N TYR A 16 6.29 -1.40 -10.52
CA TYR A 16 5.58 -1.28 -11.80
C TYR A 16 4.42 -2.27 -11.90
N ALA A 17 4.65 -3.53 -11.53
CA ALA A 17 3.62 -4.57 -11.55
C ALA A 17 2.42 -4.31 -10.61
N ARG A 18 2.52 -3.35 -9.68
CA ARG A 18 1.54 -3.13 -8.59
C ARG A 18 0.82 -1.78 -8.61
N ILE A 19 1.32 -0.81 -9.37
CA ILE A 19 0.77 0.55 -9.37
C ILE A 19 -0.12 0.87 -10.59
N GLY A 20 -0.27 -0.07 -11.53
CA GLY A 20 -1.16 0.08 -12.69
C GLY A 20 -0.76 1.18 -13.67
N LEU A 21 0.50 1.62 -13.64
CA LEU A 21 1.07 2.56 -14.60
C LEU A 21 1.83 1.82 -15.70
N THR A 22 2.04 2.47 -16.85
CA THR A 22 2.99 1.98 -17.86
C THR A 22 4.42 2.07 -17.33
N GLN A 23 5.36 1.33 -17.94
CA GLN A 23 6.76 1.34 -17.50
C GLN A 23 7.34 2.76 -17.54
N SER A 24 7.08 3.51 -18.62
CA SER A 24 7.50 4.92 -18.75
C SER A 24 6.77 5.84 -17.75
N GLY A 25 5.51 5.55 -17.41
CA GLY A 25 4.78 6.24 -16.35
C GLY A 25 5.38 6.02 -14.97
N THR A 26 5.76 4.78 -14.64
CA THR A 26 6.45 4.42 -13.40
C THR A 26 7.79 5.13 -13.28
N VAL A 27 8.60 5.16 -14.34
CA VAL A 27 9.87 5.90 -14.35
C VAL A 27 9.65 7.38 -14.08
N ARG A 28 8.70 8.03 -14.78
CA ARG A 28 8.38 9.46 -14.56
C ARG A 28 7.88 9.73 -13.14
N LEU A 29 7.08 8.83 -12.57
CA LEU A 29 6.62 8.92 -11.19
C LEU A 29 7.80 8.88 -10.23
N LEU A 30 8.69 7.89 -10.38
CA LEU A 30 9.87 7.77 -9.54
C LEU A 30 10.77 9.01 -9.70
N ASP A 31 10.95 9.53 -10.91
CA ASP A 31 11.77 10.73 -11.17
C ASP A 31 11.20 11.94 -10.45
N ARG A 32 9.86 12.06 -10.40
CA ARG A 32 9.20 13.11 -9.64
C ARG A 32 9.38 12.93 -8.14
N LEU A 33 9.21 11.72 -7.62
CA LEU A 33 9.34 11.44 -6.18
C LEU A 33 10.77 11.67 -5.67
N GLU A 34 11.77 11.30 -6.46
CA GLU A 34 13.19 11.55 -6.17
C GLU A 34 13.52 13.05 -6.24
N ARG A 35 13.07 13.76 -7.28
CA ARG A 35 13.25 15.23 -7.36
C ARG A 35 12.60 15.99 -6.21
N LEU A 36 11.51 15.46 -5.64
CA LEU A 36 10.83 16.02 -4.48
C LEU A 36 11.47 15.60 -3.14
N GLY A 37 12.51 14.75 -3.16
CA GLY A 37 13.22 14.31 -1.97
C GLY A 37 12.47 13.24 -1.16
N TYR A 38 11.48 12.56 -1.73
CA TYR A 38 10.66 11.55 -1.01
C TYR A 38 11.15 10.11 -1.19
N VAL A 39 11.90 9.84 -2.26
CA VAL A 39 12.38 8.48 -2.59
C VAL A 39 13.84 8.55 -3.02
N ASP A 40 14.65 7.67 -2.46
CA ASP A 40 16.02 7.42 -2.92
C ASP A 40 16.06 6.18 -3.81
N ARG A 41 16.89 6.24 -4.86
CA ARG A 41 17.20 5.09 -5.70
C ARG A 41 18.65 4.70 -5.52
N THR A 42 18.88 3.44 -5.19
CA THR A 42 20.24 2.90 -5.08
C THR A 42 20.38 1.73 -6.04
N ARG A 43 21.37 1.79 -6.93
CA ARG A 43 21.71 0.66 -7.78
C ARG A 43 22.50 -0.37 -6.99
N ARG A 44 21.97 -1.59 -6.87
CA ARG A 44 22.66 -2.75 -6.29
C ARG A 44 22.80 -3.84 -7.34
N GLY A 45 23.99 -3.94 -7.93
CA GLY A 45 24.24 -4.82 -9.07
C GLY A 45 23.38 -4.44 -10.28
N ARG A 46 22.48 -5.35 -10.69
CA ARG A 46 21.53 -5.11 -11.80
C ARG A 46 20.19 -4.50 -11.36
N VAL A 47 19.91 -4.47 -10.05
CA VAL A 47 18.61 -4.05 -9.50
C VAL A 47 18.67 -2.58 -9.07
N LEU A 48 17.58 -1.86 -9.34
CA LEU A 48 17.34 -0.51 -8.83
C LEU A 48 16.44 -0.60 -7.61
N GLU A 49 17.03 -0.52 -6.41
CA GLU A 49 16.29 -0.53 -5.14
C GLU A 49 15.69 0.85 -4.85
N LEU A 50 14.46 0.85 -4.34
CA LEU A 50 13.72 2.05 -3.97
C LEU A 50 13.53 2.10 -2.46
N ARG A 51 13.76 3.27 -1.85
CA ARG A 51 13.54 3.50 -0.42
C ARG A 51 12.90 4.85 -0.18
N LEU A 52 12.04 4.94 0.83
CA LEU A 52 11.57 6.23 1.30
C LEU A 52 12.69 6.95 2.06
N THR A 53 12.88 8.23 1.74
CA THR A 53 13.67 9.14 2.57
C THR A 53 12.94 9.42 3.89
N PRO A 54 13.58 10.04 4.89
CA PRO A 54 12.87 10.54 6.08
C PRO A 54 11.68 11.42 5.72
N GLN A 55 11.86 12.38 4.80
CA GLN A 55 10.79 13.25 4.32
C GLN A 55 9.66 12.47 3.60
N GLY A 56 10.00 11.42 2.86
CA GLY A 56 9.03 10.53 2.24
C GLY A 56 8.20 9.73 3.25
N ARG A 57 8.80 9.34 4.38
CA ARG A 57 8.09 8.66 5.48
C ARG A 57 7.15 9.63 6.20
N ASP A 58 7.59 10.87 6.44
CA ASP A 58 6.74 11.91 7.03
C ASP A 58 5.53 12.21 6.14
N LEU A 59 5.75 12.32 4.83
CA LEU A 59 4.67 12.48 3.85
C LEU A 59 3.70 11.29 3.87
N LEU A 60 4.23 10.06 3.91
CA LEU A 60 3.39 8.86 3.98
C LEU A 60 2.57 8.84 5.27
N SER A 61 3.16 9.19 6.41
CA SER A 61 2.47 9.29 7.70
C SER A 61 1.32 10.30 7.65
N ALA A 62 1.60 11.52 7.16
CA ALA A 62 0.58 12.56 7.01
C ALA A 62 -0.56 12.14 6.07
N TRP A 63 -0.22 11.48 4.96
CA TRP A 63 -1.22 10.94 4.02
C TRP A 63 -2.08 9.85 4.68
N THR A 64 -1.47 8.95 5.45
CA THR A 64 -2.18 7.88 6.17
C THR A 64 -3.14 8.46 7.19
N SER A 65 -2.70 9.43 8.01
CA SER A 65 -3.56 10.10 8.99
C SER A 65 -4.74 10.83 8.34
N ALA A 66 -4.51 11.54 7.23
CA ALA A 66 -5.58 12.23 6.52
C ALA A 66 -6.63 11.26 5.95
N ARG A 67 -6.19 10.11 5.43
CA ARG A 67 -7.09 9.05 4.98
C ARG A 67 -7.89 8.45 6.14
N ASP A 68 -7.26 8.16 7.27
CA ASP A 68 -7.95 7.61 8.45
C ASP A 68 -9.00 8.59 8.97
N ALA A 69 -8.68 9.88 9.05
CA ALA A 69 -9.64 10.92 9.42
C ALA A 69 -10.85 10.93 8.47
N ALA A 70 -10.62 10.96 7.16
CA ALA A 70 -11.72 10.92 6.17
C ALA A 70 -12.57 9.64 6.28
N SER A 71 -11.97 8.52 6.66
CA SER A 71 -12.68 7.25 6.84
C SER A 71 -13.51 7.27 8.13
N ASN A 72 -12.97 7.85 9.20
CA ASN A 72 -13.68 8.02 10.47
C ASN A 72 -14.87 8.96 10.32
N ASP A 73 -14.71 10.10 9.63
CA ASP A 73 -15.81 11.06 9.43
C ASP A 73 -17.05 10.43 8.77
N VAL A 74 -16.84 9.49 7.83
CA VAL A 74 -17.94 8.75 7.18
C VAL A 74 -18.54 7.71 8.13
N LEU A 75 -17.70 7.04 8.93
CA LEU A 75 -18.13 5.99 9.85
C LEU A 75 -18.69 6.52 11.17
N ASP A 76 -18.56 7.83 11.45
CA ASP A 76 -19.04 8.50 12.66
C ASP A 76 -20.54 8.46 12.87
N ALA A 77 -21.31 8.19 11.82
CA ALA A 77 -22.74 7.92 11.92
C ALA A 77 -23.07 6.53 12.50
N LEU A 78 -22.11 5.60 12.57
CA LEU A 78 -22.32 4.23 13.03
C LEU A 78 -21.93 4.06 14.50
N THR A 79 -22.76 3.33 15.24
CA THR A 79 -22.47 2.85 16.59
C THR A 79 -21.27 1.90 16.60
N ALA A 80 -20.67 1.68 17.78
CA ALA A 80 -19.55 0.75 17.94
C ALA A 80 -19.89 -0.68 17.45
N ASP A 81 -21.13 -1.12 17.68
CA ASP A 81 -21.60 -2.45 17.28
C ASP A 81 -21.78 -2.56 15.77
N GLU A 82 -22.33 -1.53 15.12
CA GLU A 82 -22.46 -1.47 13.66
C GLU A 82 -21.10 -1.42 12.98
N ARG A 83 -20.14 -0.65 13.52
CA ARG A 83 -18.76 -0.62 13.00
C ARG A 83 -18.08 -1.97 13.09
N ARG A 84 -18.27 -2.67 14.21
CA ARG A 84 -17.75 -4.04 14.41
C ARG A 84 -18.37 -5.01 13.42
N GLN A 85 -19.69 -4.99 13.27
CA GLN A 85 -20.40 -5.82 12.29
C GLN A 85 -19.96 -5.53 10.86
N LEU A 86 -19.82 -4.26 10.47
CA LEU A 86 -19.33 -3.86 9.16
C LEU A 86 -17.91 -4.40 8.91
N THR A 87 -17.03 -4.28 9.90
CA THR A 87 -15.65 -4.79 9.83
C THR A 87 -15.63 -6.31 9.63
N GLU A 88 -16.47 -7.05 10.35
CA GLU A 88 -16.58 -8.52 10.22
C GLU A 88 -17.10 -8.93 8.83
N LEU A 89 -18.12 -8.25 8.32
CA LEU A 89 -18.70 -8.51 7.00
C LEU A 89 -17.69 -8.21 5.88
N LEU A 90 -17.03 -7.05 5.92
CA LEU A 90 -15.98 -6.69 4.96
C LEU A 90 -14.81 -7.67 5.01
N SER A 91 -14.34 -8.02 6.21
CA SER A 91 -13.24 -8.98 6.36
C SER A 91 -13.60 -10.35 5.77
N THR A 92 -14.83 -10.81 5.98
CA THR A 92 -15.33 -12.07 5.40
C THR A 92 -15.39 -12.01 3.87
N ALA A 93 -15.91 -10.93 3.31
CA ALA A 93 -15.99 -10.75 1.86
C ALA A 93 -14.59 -10.67 1.22
N LEU A 94 -13.67 -9.93 1.84
CA LEU A 94 -12.29 -9.77 1.38
C LEU A 94 -11.53 -11.10 1.38
N ARG A 95 -11.61 -11.87 2.48
CA ARG A 95 -10.99 -13.20 2.60
C ARG A 95 -11.42 -14.17 1.52
N ARG A 96 -12.71 -14.19 1.18
CA ARG A 96 -13.28 -15.13 0.19
C ARG A 96 -12.95 -14.78 -1.27
N THR A 97 -12.43 -13.59 -1.52
CA THR A 97 -12.09 -13.14 -2.86
C THR A 97 -10.66 -13.58 -3.19
N SER A 98 -10.48 -14.71 -3.86
CA SER A 98 -9.13 -15.19 -4.22
C SER A 98 -8.38 -14.18 -5.09
N ARG A 99 -7.13 -13.88 -4.72
CA ARG A 99 -6.26 -12.94 -5.44
C ARG A 99 -4.90 -13.57 -5.70
N VAL A 100 -4.25 -13.15 -6.78
CA VAL A 100 -2.80 -13.29 -6.91
C VAL A 100 -2.11 -12.17 -6.13
N ARG A 101 -0.84 -12.38 -5.74
CA ARG A 101 -0.10 -11.48 -4.85
C ARG A 101 -0.07 -10.04 -5.36
N GLU A 102 0.14 -9.83 -6.66
CA GLU A 102 0.21 -8.51 -7.30
C GLU A 102 -1.11 -7.73 -7.13
N VAL A 103 -2.25 -8.42 -7.25
CA VAL A 103 -3.58 -7.83 -7.12
C VAL A 103 -3.90 -7.52 -5.65
N ALA A 104 -3.46 -8.38 -4.73
CA ALA A 104 -3.57 -8.11 -3.30
C ALA A 104 -2.76 -6.87 -2.90
N ASP A 105 -1.50 -6.77 -3.35
CA ASP A 105 -0.65 -5.59 -3.10
C ASP A 105 -1.29 -4.30 -3.65
N ALA A 106 -1.85 -4.35 -4.87
CA ALA A 106 -2.55 -3.22 -5.46
C ALA A 106 -3.81 -2.81 -4.68
N THR A 107 -4.51 -3.77 -4.07
CA THR A 107 -5.66 -3.50 -3.19
C THR A 107 -5.21 -2.78 -1.92
N CYS A 108 -4.06 -3.17 -1.36
CA CYS A 108 -3.50 -2.61 -0.14
C CYS A 108 -2.80 -1.25 -0.33
N ARG A 109 -2.79 -0.66 -1.53
CA ARG A 109 -2.10 0.62 -1.82
C ARG A 109 -2.60 1.82 -1.02
N PHE A 110 -3.76 1.68 -0.38
CA PHE A 110 -4.33 2.69 0.50
C PHE A 110 -4.35 2.29 1.98
N CYS A 111 -3.84 1.12 2.35
CA CYS A 111 -3.89 0.64 3.73
C CYS A 111 -2.73 1.18 4.56
N ASP A 112 -2.92 1.25 5.88
CA ASP A 112 -1.83 1.28 6.83
C ASP A 112 -1.39 -0.17 7.12
N TRP A 113 -0.34 -0.62 6.41
CA TRP A 113 0.15 -2.00 6.51
C TRP A 113 0.54 -2.41 7.93
N PRO A 114 1.35 -1.61 8.67
CA PRO A 114 1.66 -1.87 10.08
C PRO A 114 0.44 -2.02 10.99
N ALA A 115 -0.68 -1.37 10.68
CA ALA A 115 -1.90 -1.46 11.50
C ALA A 115 -2.68 -2.77 11.30
N CYS A 116 -2.38 -3.54 10.25
CA CYS A 116 -3.03 -4.81 9.96
C CYS A 116 -2.27 -5.99 10.58
N SER A 117 -2.81 -6.59 11.65
CA SER A 117 -2.25 -7.81 12.27
C SER A 117 -2.72 -9.12 11.60
N ALA A 118 -3.92 -9.12 11.02
CA ALA A 118 -4.50 -10.23 10.25
C ALA A 118 -5.25 -9.65 9.03
N CYS A 119 -4.51 -9.33 7.97
CA CYS A 119 -5.06 -8.67 6.79
C CYS A 119 -5.94 -9.64 5.99
N PRO A 120 -7.26 -9.40 5.84
CA PRO A 120 -8.14 -10.30 5.09
C PRO A 120 -7.83 -10.33 3.59
N VAL A 121 -7.11 -9.34 3.07
CA VAL A 121 -6.63 -9.31 1.68
C VAL A 121 -5.38 -10.19 1.51
N ASP A 122 -4.45 -10.17 2.47
CA ASP A 122 -3.26 -11.02 2.42
C ASP A 122 -3.64 -12.50 2.60
N GLU A 123 -4.58 -12.79 3.52
CA GLU A 123 -5.19 -14.12 3.70
C GLU A 123 -5.92 -14.64 2.44
N SER A 124 -6.30 -13.75 1.52
CA SER A 124 -6.99 -14.11 0.27
C SER A 124 -6.04 -14.52 -0.85
N VAL A 125 -4.72 -14.32 -0.67
CA VAL A 125 -3.71 -14.75 -1.63
C VAL A 125 -3.55 -16.26 -1.49
N GLY A 126 -3.89 -17.01 -2.55
CA GLY A 126 -3.64 -18.44 -2.56
C GLY A 126 -2.14 -18.70 -2.32
N ALA A 127 -1.80 -19.74 -1.54
CA ALA A 127 -0.40 -20.14 -1.38
C ALA A 127 0.22 -20.24 -2.78
N SER A 128 1.24 -19.42 -3.06
CA SER A 128 1.98 -19.57 -4.31
C SER A 128 2.53 -21.00 -4.36
N PRO A 129 2.50 -21.68 -5.52
CA PRO A 129 3.20 -22.94 -5.68
C PRO A 129 4.70 -22.80 -5.37
#